data_AF-A0A9D9WZX4-F1
#
_entry.id   AF-A0A9D9WZX4-F1
#
_cell.length_a   1.000
_cell.length_b   1.000
_cell.length_c   1.000
_cell.angle_alpha   90.00
_cell.angle_beta   90.00
_cell.angle_gamma   90.00
#
_symmetry.space_group_name_H-M   'P 1'
#
loop_
_entity.id
_entity.type
_entity.pdbx_description
1 polymer ?
#
loop_
_entity_poly.entity_id
_entity_poly.type
_entity_poly.pdbx_seq_one_letter_code
_entity_poly.pdbx_strand_id
1 'polypeptide(L)'
;MDDERPAEIDEIEIVPKKQSLFPISADDIVDNALQNLTEAQAHRVTEKAADEMVRLAVEKRKAEYRNEAAQGEMQSLINNANLLDQRVGDYKINSTFETASGTTNVEIRKSPLNPTNLILIVGIVIVILVVVVLYFAR
;
A
#
# COMPACT_ATOMS: atom_id res chain seq x y z
N MET A 1 -28.33 34.98 -57.63
CA MET A 1 -29.31 34.02 -57.08
C MET A 1 -28.65 33.46 -55.85
N ASP A 2 -28.63 34.30 -54.83
CA ASP A 2 -28.34 33.93 -53.45
C ASP A 2 -29.63 33.33 -52.92
N ASP A 3 -29.55 32.14 -52.33
CA ASP A 3 -30.66 31.66 -51.52
C ASP A 3 -30.12 31.07 -50.23
N GLU A 4 -30.76 31.53 -49.17
CA GLU A 4 -30.36 31.55 -47.78
C GLU A 4 -30.42 30.16 -47.15
N ARG A 5 -29.53 29.92 -46.19
CA ARG A 5 -29.85 29.04 -45.06
C ARG A 5 -30.18 29.91 -43.86
N PRO A 6 -31.26 29.58 -43.14
CA PRO A 6 -31.12 29.26 -41.72
C PRO A 6 -31.89 27.97 -41.37
N ALA A 7 -31.24 26.96 -40.81
CA ALA A 7 -31.07 26.77 -39.36
C ALA A 7 -32.40 26.45 -38.65
N GLU A 8 -32.87 25.21 -38.81
CA GLU A 8 -33.88 24.62 -37.95
C GLU A 8 -33.14 23.99 -36.77
N ILE A 9 -33.09 24.71 -35.65
CA ILE A 9 -32.59 24.23 -34.37
C ILE A 9 -33.80 23.55 -33.72
N ASP A 10 -33.82 22.21 -33.74
CA ASP A 10 -34.77 21.44 -32.95
C ASP A 10 -34.61 21.85 -31.48
N GLU A 11 -35.60 22.55 -30.94
CA GLU A 11 -35.72 22.82 -29.51
C GLU A 11 -35.83 21.49 -28.78
N ILE A 12 -34.71 21.02 -28.23
CA ILE A 12 -34.72 19.98 -27.21
C ILE A 12 -35.39 20.61 -25.99
N GLU A 13 -36.69 20.39 -25.84
CA GLU A 13 -37.45 20.71 -24.64
C GLU A 13 -36.86 19.86 -23.49
N ILE A 14 -35.87 20.42 -22.80
CA ILE A 14 -35.29 19.80 -21.59
C ILE A 14 -36.31 20.00 -20.48
N VAL A 15 -37.31 19.11 -20.43
CA VAL A 15 -38.19 19.00 -19.26
C VAL A 15 -37.31 18.63 -18.06
N PRO A 16 -37.19 19.47 -17.02
CA PRO A 16 -36.39 19.12 -15.86
C PRO A 16 -37.11 18.01 -15.09
N LYS A 17 -36.69 16.76 -15.31
CA LYS A 17 -37.18 15.62 -14.53
C LYS A 17 -36.57 15.68 -13.13
N LYS A 18 -37.47 15.83 -12.17
CA LYS A 18 -37.32 15.76 -10.70
C LYS A 18 -35.95 15.22 -10.26
N GLN A 19 -35.11 16.13 -9.77
CA GLN A 19 -33.86 15.80 -9.10
C GLN A 19 -34.18 14.88 -7.91
N SER A 20 -33.79 13.62 -8.03
CA SER A 20 -33.83 12.67 -6.92
C SER A 20 -32.95 13.21 -5.79
N LEU A 21 -33.50 13.25 -4.57
CA LEU A 21 -32.81 13.75 -3.37
C LEU A 21 -31.81 12.74 -2.78
N PHE A 22 -31.54 11.65 -3.48
CA PHE A 22 -30.55 10.65 -3.10
C PHE A 22 -29.34 10.75 -4.02
N PRO A 23 -28.11 10.62 -3.51
CA PRO A 23 -26.92 10.54 -4.36
C PRO A 23 -27.09 9.36 -5.30
N ILE A 24 -27.12 9.64 -6.61
CA ILE A 24 -27.25 8.63 -7.64
C ILE A 24 -26.02 7.73 -7.52
N SER A 25 -26.22 6.41 -7.34
CA SER A 25 -25.10 5.49 -7.26
C SER A 25 -24.40 5.41 -8.62
N ALA A 26 -23.10 5.10 -8.62
CA ALA A 26 -22.36 4.94 -9.87
C ALA A 26 -23.01 3.86 -10.77
N ASP A 27 -23.58 2.82 -10.15
CA ASP A 27 -24.28 1.74 -10.85
C ASP A 27 -25.56 2.24 -11.51
N ASP A 28 -26.37 3.07 -10.84
CA ASP A 28 -27.60 3.65 -11.40
C ASP A 28 -27.34 4.57 -12.62
N ILE A 29 -26.21 5.27 -12.63
CA ILE A 29 -25.79 6.13 -13.75
C ILE A 29 -25.39 5.27 -14.95
N VAL A 30 -24.65 4.19 -14.71
CA VAL A 30 -24.18 3.28 -15.74
C VAL A 30 -25.36 2.54 -16.38
N ASP A 31 -26.28 1.99 -15.57
CA ASP A 31 -27.43 1.25 -16.07
C ASP A 31 -28.35 2.12 -16.93
N ASN A 32 -28.57 3.37 -16.53
CA ASN A 32 -29.36 4.33 -17.31
C ASN A 32 -28.63 4.73 -18.61
N ALA A 33 -27.31 4.91 -18.56
CA ALA A 33 -26.51 5.19 -19.75
C ALA A 33 -26.54 4.01 -20.74
N LEU A 34 -26.49 2.77 -20.26
CA LEU A 34 -26.52 1.56 -21.08
C LEU A 34 -27.88 1.31 -21.74
N GLN A 35 -28.99 1.64 -21.06
CA GLN A 35 -30.35 1.48 -21.60
C GLN A 35 -30.68 2.43 -22.76
N ASN A 36 -29.99 3.55 -22.86
CA ASN A 36 -30.22 4.56 -23.90
C ASN A 36 -29.22 4.46 -25.08
N LEU A 37 -28.42 3.40 -25.16
CA LEU A 37 -27.46 3.22 -26.24
C LEU A 37 -28.15 2.71 -27.52
N THR A 38 -27.79 3.30 -28.65
CA THR A 38 -28.07 2.72 -29.96
C THR A 38 -27.22 1.45 -30.19
N GLU A 39 -27.64 0.54 -31.07
CA GLU A 39 -26.95 -0.74 -31.33
C GLU A 39 -25.45 -0.56 -31.67
N ALA A 40 -25.12 0.47 -32.46
CA ALA A 40 -23.74 0.82 -32.79
C ALA A 40 -22.94 1.44 -31.62
N GLN A 41 -23.59 2.03 -30.63
CA GLN A 41 -22.95 2.51 -29.41
C GLN A 41 -22.75 1.37 -28.40
N ALA A 42 -23.72 0.48 -28.27
CA ALA A 42 -23.60 -0.73 -27.46
C ALA A 42 -22.39 -1.56 -27.88
N HIS A 43 -22.22 -1.82 -29.18
CA HIS A 43 -21.06 -2.55 -29.70
C HIS A 43 -19.72 -1.88 -29.32
N ARG A 44 -19.61 -0.56 -29.45
CA ARG A 44 -18.39 0.19 -29.09
C ARG A 44 -18.10 0.18 -27.59
N VAL A 45 -19.14 0.23 -26.76
CA VAL A 45 -18.99 0.13 -25.30
C VAL A 45 -18.57 -1.27 -24.91
N THR A 46 -19.14 -2.32 -25.51
CA THR A 46 -18.76 -3.71 -25.28
C THR A 46 -17.31 -3.97 -25.69
N GLU A 47 -16.88 -3.46 -26.84
CA GLU A 47 -15.49 -3.56 -27.31
C GLU A 47 -14.52 -2.89 -26.32
N LYS A 48 -14.82 -1.65 -25.90
CA LYS A 48 -13.99 -0.93 -24.93
C LYS A 48 -13.99 -1.60 -23.54
N ALA A 49 -15.11 -2.15 -23.11
CA ALA A 49 -15.22 -2.87 -21.85
C ALA A 49 -14.39 -4.16 -21.88
N ALA A 50 -14.37 -4.88 -23.01
CA ALA A 50 -13.53 -6.06 -23.18
C ALA A 50 -12.04 -5.72 -23.08
N ASP A 51 -11.59 -4.65 -23.73
CA ASP A 51 -10.21 -4.18 -23.66
C ASP A 51 -9.79 -3.79 -22.23
N GLU A 52 -10.64 -3.02 -21.53
CA GLU A 52 -10.38 -2.61 -20.14
C GLU A 52 -10.38 -3.81 -19.19
N MET A 53 -11.25 -4.79 -19.41
CA MET A 53 -11.24 -6.03 -18.63
C MET A 53 -9.94 -6.81 -18.79
N VAL A 54 -9.42 -6.91 -20.02
CA VAL A 54 -8.12 -7.55 -20.27
C VAL A 54 -7.00 -6.79 -19.58
N ARG A 55 -7.01 -5.44 -19.66
CA ARG A 55 -6.03 -4.60 -18.96
C ARG A 55 -6.07 -4.81 -17.45
N LEU A 56 -7.25 -4.78 -16.85
CA LEU A 56 -7.46 -5.02 -15.41
C LEU A 56 -6.99 -6.42 -15.00
N ALA A 57 -7.26 -7.45 -15.81
CA ALA A 57 -6.80 -8.80 -15.53
C ALA A 57 -5.26 -8.90 -15.54
N VAL A 58 -4.60 -8.23 -16.48
CA VAL A 58 -3.12 -8.18 -16.54
C VAL A 58 -2.55 -7.42 -15.34
N GLU A 59 -3.12 -6.26 -15.01
CA GLU A 59 -2.70 -5.47 -13.85
C GLU A 59 -2.87 -6.24 -12.54
N LYS A 60 -4.02 -6.92 -12.36
CA LYS A 60 -4.28 -7.79 -11.21
C LYS A 60 -3.24 -8.92 -11.13
N ARG A 61 -2.99 -9.62 -12.23
CA ARG A 61 -2.00 -10.72 -12.25
C ARG A 61 -0.59 -10.24 -11.95
N LYS A 62 -0.22 -9.05 -12.43
CA LYS A 62 1.06 -8.41 -12.13
C LYS A 62 1.16 -8.01 -10.65
N ALA A 63 0.07 -7.51 -10.06
CA ALA A 63 0.01 -7.17 -8.65
C ALA A 63 0.10 -8.42 -7.75
N GLU A 64 -0.61 -9.48 -8.10
CA GLU A 64 -0.53 -10.78 -7.42
C GLU A 64 0.90 -11.35 -7.46
N TYR A 65 1.53 -11.36 -8.63
CA TYR A 65 2.91 -11.83 -8.76
C TYR A 65 3.90 -11.02 -7.91
N ARG A 66 3.75 -9.68 -7.88
CA ARG A 66 4.57 -8.82 -7.01
C ARG A 66 4.35 -9.14 -5.53
N ASN A 67 3.10 -9.37 -5.13
CA ASN A 67 2.76 -9.71 -3.76
C ASN A 67 3.33 -11.07 -3.35
N GLU A 68 3.23 -12.09 -4.21
CA GLU A 68 3.82 -13.41 -3.96
C GLU A 68 5.36 -13.33 -3.85
N ALA A 69 6.00 -12.60 -4.76
CA ALA A 69 7.45 -12.38 -4.72
C ALA A 69 7.87 -11.67 -3.41
N ALA A 70 7.17 -10.60 -3.03
CA ALA A 70 7.44 -9.87 -1.80
C ALA A 70 7.23 -10.75 -0.54
N GLN A 71 6.22 -11.62 -0.53
CA GLN A 71 6.01 -12.58 0.56
C GLN A 71 7.17 -13.57 0.68
N GLY A 72 7.66 -14.10 -0.45
CA GLY A 72 8.84 -14.97 -0.48
C GLY A 72 10.09 -14.27 0.07
N GLU A 73 10.34 -13.03 -0.35
CA GLU A 73 11.47 -12.22 0.14
C GLU A 73 11.34 -11.91 1.64
N MET A 74 10.14 -11.54 2.10
CA MET A 74 9.87 -11.32 3.53
C MET A 74 10.10 -12.58 4.35
N GLN A 75 9.66 -13.74 3.86
CA GLN A 75 9.86 -15.01 4.57
C GLN A 75 11.35 -15.38 4.65
N SER A 76 12.11 -15.15 3.56
CA SER A 76 13.56 -15.32 3.58
C SER A 76 14.23 -14.36 4.57
N LEU A 77 13.79 -13.11 4.66
CA LEU A 77 14.32 -12.12 5.60
C LEU A 77 14.06 -12.54 7.05
N ILE A 78 12.87 -13.02 7.37
CA ILE A 78 12.52 -13.53 8.71
C ILE A 78 13.42 -14.71 9.08
N ASN A 79 13.59 -15.67 8.16
CA ASN A 79 14.44 -16.83 8.41
C ASN A 79 15.90 -16.43 8.65
N ASN A 80 16.42 -15.49 7.85
CA ASN A 80 17.78 -14.96 8.03
C ASN A 80 17.94 -14.18 9.33
N ALA A 81 16.93 -13.39 9.71
CA ALA A 81 16.92 -12.67 10.98
C ALA A 81 16.91 -13.65 12.17
N ASN A 82 16.18 -14.76 12.08
CA ASN A 82 16.15 -15.80 13.11
C ASN A 82 17.51 -16.53 13.25
N LEU A 83 18.20 -16.77 12.14
CA LEU A 83 19.55 -17.33 12.17
C LEU A 83 20.57 -16.35 12.79
N LEU A 84 20.44 -15.06 12.48
CA LEU A 84 21.24 -14.00 13.09
C LEU A 84 20.95 -13.89 14.59
N ASP A 85 19.68 -14.00 14.99
CA ASP A 85 19.26 -13.96 16.39
C ASP A 85 19.96 -15.01 17.25
N GLN A 86 20.12 -16.21 16.70
CA GLN A 86 20.76 -17.34 17.39
C GLN A 86 22.29 -17.25 17.44
N ARG A 87 22.92 -16.59 16.46
CA ARG A 87 24.39 -16.62 16.29
C ARG A 87 25.10 -15.32 16.67
N VAL A 88 24.41 -14.18 16.66
CA VAL A 88 25.04 -12.86 16.79
C VAL A 88 24.35 -12.05 17.87
N GLY A 89 25.14 -11.44 18.76
CA GLY A 89 24.62 -10.71 19.93
C GLY A 89 24.05 -9.32 19.62
N ASP A 90 24.44 -8.72 18.51
CA ASP A 90 23.97 -7.41 18.02
C ASP A 90 23.77 -7.48 16.50
N TYR A 91 22.63 -7.00 16.02
CA TYR A 91 22.41 -6.79 14.60
C TYR A 91 21.28 -5.79 14.32
N LYS A 92 21.38 -5.14 13.16
CA LYS A 92 20.36 -4.30 12.56
C LYS A 92 20.15 -4.72 11.10
N ILE A 93 18.93 -5.10 10.75
CA ILE A 93 18.51 -5.43 9.38
C ILE A 93 17.52 -4.37 8.93
N ASN A 94 17.80 -3.74 7.78
CA ASN A 94 16.91 -2.80 7.11
C ASN A 94 16.49 -3.39 5.77
N SER A 95 15.19 -3.45 5.48
CA SER A 95 14.70 -3.87 4.17
C SER A 95 13.44 -3.16 3.75
N THR A 96 13.34 -2.89 2.46
CA THR A 96 12.21 -2.20 1.82
C THR A 96 11.57 -3.17 0.84
N PHE A 97 10.27 -3.42 0.99
CA PHE A 97 9.51 -4.33 0.16
C PHE A 97 8.46 -3.57 -0.65
N GLU A 98 8.34 -3.87 -1.94
CA GLU A 98 7.25 -3.39 -2.78
C GLU A 98 6.07 -4.36 -2.70
N THR A 99 4.97 -3.91 -2.10
CA THR A 99 3.71 -4.66 -1.98
C THR A 99 2.64 -4.07 -2.90
N ALA A 100 1.53 -4.78 -3.08
CA ALA A 100 0.43 -4.34 -3.94
C ALA A 100 -0.19 -2.99 -3.51
N SER A 101 -0.05 -2.59 -2.24
CA SER A 101 -0.54 -1.31 -1.70
C SER A 101 0.54 -0.21 -1.63
N GLY A 102 1.80 -0.50 -1.95
CA GLY A 102 2.91 0.46 -1.87
C GLY A 102 4.19 -0.12 -1.26
N THR A 103 5.09 0.74 -0.79
CA THR A 103 6.38 0.34 -0.20
C THR A 103 6.28 0.15 1.31
N THR A 104 6.75 -0.98 1.84
CA THR A 104 6.84 -1.26 3.28
C THR A 104 8.29 -1.34 3.72
N ASN A 105 8.67 -0.53 4.73
CA ASN A 105 9.99 -0.55 5.34
C ASN A 105 9.96 -1.39 6.63
N VAL A 106 10.85 -2.37 6.74
CA VAL A 106 11.00 -3.25 7.90
C VAL A 106 12.39 -3.06 8.49
N GLU A 107 12.46 -2.65 9.76
CA GLU A 107 13.69 -2.58 10.56
C GLU A 107 13.61 -3.62 11.69
N ILE A 108 14.61 -4.52 11.76
CA ILE A 108 14.77 -5.49 12.84
C ILE A 108 16.06 -5.18 13.57
N ARG A 109 16.00 -4.94 14.89
CA ARG A 109 17.17 -4.58 15.70
C ARG A 109 17.24 -5.42 16.99
N LYS A 110 18.41 -5.98 17.27
CA LYS A 110 18.76 -6.62 18.55
C LYS A 110 19.91 -5.87 19.18
N SER A 111 19.76 -5.42 20.42
CA SER A 111 20.83 -4.72 21.14
C SER A 111 21.49 -5.64 22.18
N PRO A 112 22.83 -5.63 22.31
CA PRO A 112 23.59 -6.59 23.12
C PRO A 112 23.65 -6.23 24.61
N LEU A 113 22.92 -5.21 25.04
CA LEU A 113 22.95 -4.76 26.43
C LEU A 113 22.21 -5.75 27.31
N ASN A 114 22.90 -6.81 27.72
CA ASN A 114 22.49 -7.67 28.80
C ASN A 114 22.52 -6.84 30.10
N PRO A 115 21.36 -6.54 30.72
CA PRO A 115 21.30 -5.74 31.94
C PRO A 115 22.15 -6.38 33.06
N THR A 116 22.29 -7.71 33.04
CA THR A 116 23.14 -8.47 33.97
C THR A 116 24.62 -8.09 33.90
N ASN A 117 25.19 -7.89 32.71
CA ASN A 117 26.60 -7.50 32.57
C ASN A 117 26.80 -6.04 33.00
N LEU A 118 25.83 -5.17 32.71
CA LEU A 118 25.87 -3.77 33.13
C LEU A 118 25.82 -3.66 34.67
N ILE A 119 24.92 -4.41 35.32
CA ILE A 119 24.82 -4.48 36.78
C ILE A 119 26.12 -5.01 37.40
N LEU A 120 26.74 -6.03 36.80
CA LEU A 120 27.99 -6.60 37.29
C LEU A 120 29.15 -5.60 37.23
N ILE A 121 29.29 -4.87 36.12
CA ILE A 121 30.31 -3.82 35.98
C ILE A 121 30.08 -2.70 37.00
N VAL A 122 28.84 -2.21 37.14
CA VAL A 122 28.49 -1.18 38.11
C VAL A 122 28.78 -1.64 39.55
N GLY A 123 28.45 -2.89 39.88
CA GLY A 123 28.74 -3.48 41.19
C GLY A 123 30.22 -3.50 41.52
N ILE A 124 31.08 -3.91 40.58
CA ILE A 124 32.55 -3.92 40.78
C ILE A 124 33.08 -2.51 41.01
N VAL A 125 32.62 -1.53 40.22
CA VAL A 125 33.06 -0.13 40.35
C VAL A 125 32.71 0.42 41.74
N ILE A 126 31.51 0.14 42.25
CA ILE A 126 31.09 0.57 43.60
C ILE A 126 31.98 -0.05 44.68
N VAL A 127 32.25 -1.35 44.60
CA VAL A 127 33.11 -2.04 45.58
C VAL A 127 34.51 -1.45 45.60
N ILE A 128 35.12 -1.20 44.43
CA ILE A 128 36.44 -0.56 44.34
C ILE A 128 36.42 0.83 44.96
N LEU A 129 35.39 1.63 44.67
CA LEU A 129 35.23 2.97 45.24
C LEU A 129 35.18 2.94 46.77
N VAL A 130 34.40 2.02 47.35
CA VAL A 130 34.30 1.85 48.80
C VAL A 130 35.65 1.47 49.40
N VAL A 131 36.37 0.51 48.79
CA VAL A 131 37.69 0.08 49.26
C VAL A 131 38.70 1.23 49.22
N VAL A 132 38.71 2.01 48.14
CA VAL A 132 39.59 3.17 47.99
C VAL A 132 39.29 4.23 49.04
N VAL A 133 38.01 4.56 49.26
CA VAL A 133 37.61 5.52 50.29
C VAL A 133 38.00 5.03 51.69
N LEU A 134 37.78 3.76 52.01
CA LEU A 134 38.18 3.18 53.30
C LEU A 134 39.70 3.16 53.50
N TYR A 135 40.46 2.97 52.42
CA TYR A 135 41.93 3.02 52.46
C TYR A 135 42.45 4.43 52.74
N PHE A 136 41.88 5.46 52.11
CA PHE A 136 42.28 6.86 52.32
C PHE A 136 41.71 7.47 53.61
N ALA A 137 40.63 6.92 54.17
CA ALA A 137 40.04 7.36 55.43
C ALA A 137 40.74 6.79 56.67
N ARG A 138 41.72 5.90 56.49
CA ARG A 138 42.49 5.26 57.56
C ARG A 138 43.88 5.88 57.67
#